data_AF-A0A9D3RH43-F1
#
_entry.id   AF-A0A9D3RH43-F1
#
_cell.length_a   1.000
_cell.length_b   1.000
_cell.length_c   1.000
_cell.angle_alpha   90.00
_cell.angle_beta   90.00
_cell.angle_gamma   90.00
#
_symmetry.space_group_name_H-M   'P 1'
#
loop_
_entity.id
_entity.type
_entity.pdbx_description
1 polymer ?
#
loop_
_entity_poly.entity_id
_entity_poly.type
_entity_poly.pdbx_seq_one_letter_code
_entity_poly.pdbx_strand_id
1 'polypeptide(L)'
;MVLNALASPLHGLFRIPEFPLWMAYLLLLFCGLAYSCGSAEYEIYGECCPMCTPGTRVYKHCTEYTSTSCVPCIQKSFIAVPNGLSYCLSCTVCEPDLGLKTERECT
;
A
#
# COMPACT_ATOMS: atom_id res chain seq x y z
N MET A 1 3.09 17.20 16.99
CA MET A 1 2.80 18.61 16.69
C MET A 1 1.36 18.89 17.05
N VAL A 2 1.12 20.09 17.54
CA VAL A 2 0.00 20.56 18.37
C VAL A 2 -1.39 20.29 17.80
N LEU A 3 -2.29 19.75 18.62
CA LEU A 3 -3.73 20.00 18.50
C LEU A 3 -4.25 20.46 19.86
N ASN A 4 -4.25 21.78 20.04
CA ASN A 4 -5.01 22.46 21.09
C ASN A 4 -6.49 22.43 20.67
N ALA A 5 -7.33 21.70 21.40
CA ALA A 5 -8.78 21.83 21.31
C ALA A 5 -9.26 22.56 22.56
N LEU A 6 -9.61 23.84 22.39
CA LEU A 6 -10.39 24.59 23.36
C LEU A 6 -11.85 24.14 23.24
N ALA A 7 -12.43 23.56 24.30
CA ALA A 7 -13.87 23.51 24.48
C ALA A 7 -14.21 23.39 25.98
N SER A 8 -14.99 24.36 26.45
CA SER A 8 -15.44 24.57 27.83
C SER A 8 -16.41 23.49 28.34
N PRO A 9 -16.65 23.41 29.67
CA PRO A 9 -17.37 22.33 30.31
C PRO A 9 -18.86 22.65 30.42
N LEU A 10 -19.75 21.76 30.00
CA LEU A 10 -21.15 21.75 30.45
C LEU A 10 -21.69 20.32 30.43
N HIS A 11 -22.31 19.96 31.56
CA HIS A 11 -22.82 18.65 31.94
C HIS A 11 -23.61 17.92 30.85
N GLY A 12 -23.24 16.65 30.66
CA GLY A 12 -24.11 15.60 30.17
C GLY A 12 -23.36 14.29 30.39
N LEU A 13 -23.86 13.42 31.27
CA LEU A 13 -23.36 12.05 31.41
C LEU A 13 -23.56 11.35 30.06
N PHE A 14 -22.58 11.44 29.18
CA PHE A 14 -22.40 10.49 28.10
C PHE A 14 -21.99 9.19 28.80
N ARG A 15 -22.96 8.39 29.22
CA ARG A 15 -22.73 7.00 29.66
C ARG A 15 -21.95 6.35 28.53
N ILE A 16 -20.66 6.15 28.74
CA ILE A 16 -19.84 5.27 27.93
C ILE A 16 -20.57 3.92 27.98
N PRO A 17 -21.11 3.40 26.86
CA PRO A 17 -21.72 2.08 26.89
C PRO A 17 -20.63 1.13 27.38
N GLU A 18 -20.95 0.33 28.39
CA GLU A 18 -20.11 -0.73 28.93
C GLU A 18 -19.78 -1.69 27.77
N PHE A 19 -18.78 -1.38 26.95
CA PHE A 19 -18.26 -2.28 25.93
C PHE A 19 -17.68 -3.45 26.73
N PRO A 20 -18.38 -4.58 26.78
CA PRO A 20 -18.06 -5.56 27.78
C PRO A 20 -16.71 -6.17 27.40
N LEU A 21 -15.81 -6.35 28.37
CA LEU A 21 -14.38 -6.64 28.15
C LEU A 21 -14.12 -7.82 27.20
N TRP A 22 -15.06 -8.76 27.09
CA TRP A 22 -15.02 -9.86 26.14
C TRP A 22 -15.10 -9.42 24.67
N MET A 23 -15.78 -8.31 24.36
CA MET A 23 -15.79 -7.70 23.02
C MET A 23 -14.43 -7.09 22.67
N ALA A 24 -13.76 -6.47 23.64
CA ALA A 24 -12.38 -6.00 23.46
C ALA A 24 -11.42 -7.18 23.31
N TYR A 25 -11.60 -8.25 24.08
CA TYR A 25 -10.81 -9.48 23.99
C TYR A 25 -11.02 -10.20 22.64
N LEU A 26 -12.26 -10.33 22.17
CA LEU A 26 -12.60 -10.87 20.85
C LEU A 26 -11.99 -10.01 19.74
N LEU A 27 -12.06 -8.68 19.85
CA LEU A 27 -11.44 -7.76 18.90
C LEU A 27 -9.91 -7.87 18.88
N LEU A 28 -9.26 -8.03 20.04
CA LEU A 28 -7.81 -8.24 20.15
C LEU A 28 -7.39 -9.61 19.58
N LEU A 29 -8.17 -10.67 19.81
CA LEU A 29 -8.00 -11.97 19.17
C LEU A 29 -8.12 -11.87 17.65
N PHE A 30 -9.13 -11.16 17.14
CA PHE A 30 -9.32 -10.96 15.71
C PHE A 30 -8.22 -10.11 15.09
N CYS A 31 -7.74 -9.09 15.80
CA CYS A 31 -6.65 -8.21 15.36
C CYS A 31 -5.30 -8.96 15.33
N GLY A 32 -5.04 -9.84 16.30
CA GLY A 32 -3.84 -10.67 16.32
C GLY A 32 -3.78 -11.74 15.22
N LEU A 33 -4.93 -12.13 14.65
CA LEU A 33 -5.01 -13.03 13.49
C LEU A 33 -4.86 -12.31 12.14
N ALA A 34 -4.96 -10.98 12.11
CA ALA A 34 -4.77 -10.20 10.89
C ALA A 34 -3.27 -10.05 10.60
N TYR A 35 -2.64 -11.14 10.19
CA TYR A 35 -1.28 -11.12 9.64
C TYR A 35 -1.35 -10.49 8.24
N SER A 36 -1.21 -9.17 8.17
CA SER A 36 -1.06 -8.44 6.91
C SER A 36 0.37 -7.95 6.77
N CYS A 37 0.90 -7.99 5.53
CA CYS A 37 2.20 -7.42 5.24
C CYS A 37 2.26 -5.91 5.52
N GLY A 38 3.47 -5.40 5.78
CA GLY A 38 3.70 -3.98 5.98
C GLY A 38 3.37 -3.15 4.74
N SER A 39 3.28 -1.83 4.89
CA SER A 39 2.95 -0.92 3.79
C SER A 39 3.97 -0.89 2.64
N ALA A 40 5.20 -1.38 2.87
CA ALA A 40 6.27 -1.49 1.89
C ALA A 40 6.53 -2.93 1.44
N GLU A 41 5.61 -3.85 1.75
CA GLU A 41 5.73 -5.28 1.48
C GLU A 41 4.52 -5.77 0.69
N TYR A 42 4.73 -6.78 -0.14
CA TYR A 42 3.68 -7.50 -0.83
C TYR A 42 3.65 -8.94 -0.36
N GLU A 43 2.45 -9.52 -0.31
CA GLU A 43 2.28 -10.93 0.03
C GLU A 43 2.52 -11.80 -1.20
N ILE A 44 3.33 -12.84 -1.03
CA ILE A 44 3.49 -13.90 -2.01
C ILE A 44 3.70 -15.22 -1.27
N TYR A 45 2.84 -16.21 -1.54
CA TYR A 45 2.86 -17.51 -0.86
C TYR A 45 2.76 -17.44 0.68
N GLY A 46 2.08 -16.44 1.23
CA GLY A 46 1.99 -16.21 2.68
C GLY A 46 3.26 -15.61 3.32
N GLU A 47 4.28 -15.28 2.52
CA GLU A 47 5.45 -14.52 2.96
C GLU A 47 5.31 -13.05 2.57
N CYS A 48 5.79 -12.16 3.44
CA CYS A 48 5.85 -10.73 3.15
C CYS A 48 7.21 -10.37 2.56
N CYS A 49 7.19 -9.98 1.29
CA CYS A 49 8.39 -9.62 0.54
C CYS A 49 8.49 -8.10 0.37
N PRO A 50 9.70 -7.51 0.43
CA PRO A 50 9.87 -6.09 0.20
C PRO A 50 9.54 -5.73 -1.25
N MET A 51 8.81 -4.63 -1.44
CA MET A 51 8.44 -4.11 -2.76
C MET A 51 9.65 -3.59 -3.55
N CYS A 52 9.54 -3.63 -4.87
CA CYS A 52 10.44 -2.96 -5.79
C CYS A 52 10.14 -1.45 -5.85
N THR A 53 11.16 -0.63 -6.12
CA THR A 53 11.03 0.83 -6.25
C THR A 53 10.29 1.21 -7.54
N PRO A 54 9.75 2.45 -7.64
CA PRO A 54 9.22 2.97 -8.90
C PRO A 54 10.19 2.79 -10.07
N GLY A 55 9.65 2.52 -11.26
CA GLY A 55 10.43 2.22 -12.47
C GLY A 55 11.01 0.81 -12.54
N THR A 56 10.79 -0.05 -11.53
CA THR A 56 11.31 -1.43 -11.50
C THR A 56 10.22 -2.46 -11.22
N ARG A 57 10.37 -3.63 -11.81
CA ARG A 57 9.51 -4.82 -11.62
C ARG A 57 10.27 -5.93 -10.91
N VAL A 58 9.53 -6.85 -10.32
CA VAL A 58 10.06 -8.08 -9.72
C VAL A 58 10.61 -8.99 -10.83
N TYR A 59 11.90 -9.32 -10.74
CA TYR A 59 12.53 -10.37 -11.53
C TYR A 59 12.50 -11.71 -10.80
N LYS A 60 12.75 -11.69 -9.49
CA LYS A 60 12.70 -12.86 -8.61
C LYS A 60 12.04 -12.47 -7.30
N HIS A 61 11.04 -13.24 -6.89
CA HIS A 61 10.41 -13.08 -5.57
C HIS A 61 11.41 -13.35 -4.45
N CYS A 62 11.13 -12.77 -3.27
CA CYS A 62 11.87 -13.09 -2.08
C CYS A 62 11.62 -14.56 -1.67
N THR A 63 12.50 -15.08 -0.83
CA THR A 63 12.34 -16.34 -0.11
C THR A 63 12.74 -16.09 1.34
N GLU A 64 12.53 -17.05 2.23
CA GLU A 64 13.00 -16.99 3.63
C GLU A 64 14.43 -16.43 3.80
N TYR A 65 15.32 -16.75 2.87
CA TYR A 65 16.74 -16.36 2.91
C TYR A 65 17.16 -15.28 1.90
N THR A 66 16.30 -14.89 0.96
CA THR A 66 16.68 -13.96 -0.12
C THR A 66 15.65 -12.85 -0.29
N SER A 67 16.11 -11.62 -0.48
CA SER A 67 15.22 -10.48 -0.74
C SER A 67 14.69 -10.48 -2.18
N THR A 68 13.65 -9.68 -2.44
CA THR A 68 13.11 -9.45 -3.78
C THR A 68 14.20 -8.89 -4.70
N SER A 69 14.36 -9.49 -5.88
CA SER A 69 15.24 -8.96 -6.92
C SER A 69 14.43 -8.15 -7.93
N CYS A 70 14.85 -6.91 -8.18
CA CYS A 70 14.16 -5.95 -9.02
C CYS A 70 14.98 -5.62 -10.27
N VAL A 71 14.30 -5.42 -11.40
CA VAL A 71 14.91 -4.98 -12.67
C VAL A 71 14.13 -3.81 -13.26
N PRO A 72 14.78 -2.89 -13.99
CA PRO A 72 14.10 -1.75 -14.57
C PRO A 72 13.06 -2.16 -15.63
N CYS A 73 12.02 -1.36 -15.75
CA CYS A 73 11.08 -1.43 -16.86
C CYS A 73 11.78 -1.09 -18.17
N ILE A 74 11.43 -1.82 -19.23
CA ILE A 74 11.93 -1.58 -20.59
C ILE A 74 10.89 -0.80 -21.41
N GLN A 75 11.38 -0.12 -22.44
CA GLN A 75 10.66 0.73 -23.40
C GLN A 75 9.13 0.68 -23.38
N LYS A 76 8.50 1.87 -23.32
CA LYS A 76 7.04 2.07 -23.31
C LYS A 76 6.31 1.31 -22.19
N SER A 77 6.98 1.11 -21.06
CA SER A 77 6.33 0.63 -19.85
C SER A 77 6.81 1.41 -18.61
N PHE A 78 5.96 1.50 -17.61
CA PHE A 78 6.17 2.30 -16.41
C PHE A 78 5.65 1.60 -15.16
N ILE A 79 6.18 2.00 -14.00
CA ILE A 79 5.60 1.71 -12.68
C ILE A 79 5.81 2.95 -11.80
N ALA A 80 4.73 3.63 -11.43
CA ALA A 80 4.81 4.92 -10.73
C ALA A 80 5.03 4.81 -9.21
N VAL A 81 4.73 3.64 -8.61
CA VAL A 81 4.72 3.44 -7.16
C VAL A 81 5.49 2.17 -6.78
N PRO A 82 5.97 2.04 -5.53
CA PRO A 82 6.51 0.78 -5.05
C PRO A 82 5.53 -0.38 -5.28
N ASN A 83 6.03 -1.54 -5.72
CA ASN A 83 5.18 -2.62 -6.20
C ASN A 83 5.77 -4.03 -5.99
N GLY A 84 4.91 -5.05 -6.08
CA GLY A 84 5.28 -6.47 -6.15
C GLY A 84 5.00 -7.10 -7.53
N LEU A 85 4.86 -6.31 -8.59
CA LEU A 85 4.48 -6.79 -9.92
C LEU A 85 5.68 -7.41 -10.64
N SER A 86 5.45 -8.56 -11.29
CA SER A 86 6.45 -9.21 -12.15
C SER A 86 6.55 -8.59 -13.56
N TYR A 87 5.66 -7.66 -13.90
CA TYR A 87 5.56 -6.98 -15.18
C TYR A 87 5.35 -5.46 -15.00
N CYS A 88 5.72 -4.69 -16.03
CA CYS A 88 5.52 -3.24 -16.05
C CYS A 88 4.22 -2.87 -16.78
N LEU A 89 3.62 -1.74 -16.41
CA LEU A 89 2.39 -1.25 -17.04
C LEU A 89 2.69 -0.60 -18.38
N SER A 90 1.89 -0.84 -19.40
CA SER A 90 2.09 -0.26 -20.73
C SER A 90 1.77 1.23 -20.75
N CYS A 91 2.62 2.03 -21.38
CA CYS A 91 2.30 3.42 -21.65
C CYS A 91 1.13 3.53 -22.63
N THR A 92 0.19 4.42 -22.35
CA THR A 92 -0.85 4.79 -23.32
C THR A 92 -0.23 5.62 -24.44
N VAL A 93 -0.56 5.29 -25.69
CA VAL A 93 -0.15 6.10 -26.85
C VAL A 93 -1.15 7.25 -26.99
N CYS A 94 -0.66 8.48 -27.05
CA CYS A 94 -1.49 9.64 -27.36
C CYS A 94 -1.59 9.76 -28.89
N GLU A 95 -2.81 9.65 -29.43
CA GLU A 95 -3.08 9.71 -30.87
C GLU A 95 -3.19 11.18 -31.35
N PRO A 96 -2.18 11.71 -32.06
CA PRO A 96 -2.21 13.10 -32.53
C PRO A 96 -3.34 13.34 -33.54
N ASP A 97 -3.75 12.31 -34.28
CA ASP A 97 -4.83 12.37 -35.28
C ASP A 97 -6.21 12.64 -34.64
N LEU A 98 -6.36 12.33 -33.35
CA LEU A 98 -7.55 12.66 -32.54
C LEU A 98 -7.41 14.01 -31.82
N GLY A 99 -6.36 14.78 -32.11
CA GLY A 99 -6.03 16.02 -31.41
C GLY A 99 -5.52 15.81 -29.98
N LEU A 100 -5.12 14.59 -29.61
CA LEU A 100 -4.56 14.29 -28.31
C LEU A 100 -3.06 14.63 -28.30
N LYS A 101 -2.59 15.19 -27.19
CA LYS A 101 -1.17 15.48 -26.96
C LYS A 101 -0.70 14.79 -25.68
N THR A 102 0.57 14.40 -25.67
CA THR A 102 1.22 13.90 -24.47
C THR A 102 1.26 15.01 -23.42
N GLU A 103 0.59 14.79 -22.28
CA GLU A 103 0.62 15.72 -21.15
C GLU A 103 1.85 15.48 -20.26
N ARG A 104 2.21 14.21 -20.09
CA ARG A 104 3.39 13.77 -19.33
C ARG A 104 4.12 12.67 -20.10
N GLU A 105 5.45 12.75 -20.12
CA GLU A 105 6.27 11.68 -20.69
C GLU A 105 6.07 10.38 -19.90
N CYS A 106 6.20 9.24 -20.58
CA CYS A 106 6.05 7.96 -19.92
C CYS A 106 7.38 7.53 -19.31
N THR A 107 7.43 7.48 -17.98
CA THR A 107 8.59 7.12 -17.15
C THR A 107 8.17 6.23 -16.00
#